data_AF-A0A395D6N6-F1
#
_entry.id   AF-A0A395D6N6-F1
#
_cell.length_a   1.000
_cell.length_b   1.000
_cell.length_c   1.000
_cell.angle_alpha   90.00
_cell.angle_beta   90.00
_cell.angle_gamma   90.00
#
_symmetry.space_group_name_H-M   'P 1'
#
loop_
_entity.id
_entity.type
_entity.pdbx_description
1 polymer ?
#
loop_
_entity_poly.entity_id
_entity_poly.type
_entity_poly.pdbx_seq_one_letter_code
_entity_poly.pdbx_strand_id
1 'polypeptide(L)'
;MTRTFVHSFDPASASPVAGPTVDLEVSEIEDAGIREVLQTPGAAYGAWSILDALLTATGPGTPFIFKEPLGQAREVKVALSGLFGRFVARAYLERYLNLSIFAHLGSRSLLLDGRRRIDIVRRSRGDLPDWVACAADLSSLTVAEAKGCHDPGGPDKALARGWAQAQRIDVTAGDRKVTIKRVATATRWGAAINGPAQAYLSVRDPVDEGEPIDPDDKDALFIGLLRHHIANLANPLGHAELAGALRRLAHERSQRELQRDVASARALLHTAPVQDMEGTGATNGLVGGIVTRAGPLTDAAADPADQHVLARLNLRPVFVGIARDLIDAAIEGDAKTIRDRLGEATKPDEFARPDRAGGWVIPLGAGRRIGSR
;
A
#
# COMPACT_ATOMS: atom_id res chain seq x y z
N MET A 1 14.50 2.60 -13.00
CA MET A 1 15.71 3.38 -12.65
C MET A 1 15.97 3.20 -11.16
N THR A 2 17.08 2.56 -10.82
CA THR A 2 17.45 2.27 -9.42
C THR A 2 18.11 3.48 -8.76
N ARG A 3 17.65 3.80 -7.54
CA ARG A 3 18.21 4.85 -6.68
C ARG A 3 18.58 4.30 -5.32
N THR A 4 19.55 4.92 -4.66
CA THR A 4 20.09 4.43 -3.39
C THR A 4 19.87 5.39 -2.24
N PHE A 5 19.73 4.84 -1.03
CA PHE A 5 19.70 5.58 0.23
C PHE A 5 20.78 5.05 1.15
N VAL A 6 21.41 5.91 1.96
CA VAL A 6 22.21 5.46 3.10
C VAL A 6 21.28 4.75 4.07
N HIS A 7 21.59 3.51 4.42
CA HIS A 7 20.68 2.62 5.13
C HIS A 7 21.17 2.34 6.55
N SER A 8 20.24 2.34 7.49
CA SER A 8 20.46 1.79 8.83
C SER A 8 19.25 0.99 9.28
N PHE A 9 19.49 -0.07 10.05
CA PHE A 9 18.46 -0.97 10.53
C PHE A 9 18.70 -1.31 12.00
N ASP A 10 17.65 -1.26 12.82
CA ASP A 10 17.69 -1.62 14.24
C ASP A 10 16.73 -2.80 14.51
N PRO A 11 17.23 -3.96 14.99
CA PRO A 11 18.64 -4.27 15.26
C PRO A 11 19.44 -4.60 14.00
N ALA A 12 20.70 -4.16 13.91
CA ALA A 12 21.51 -4.30 12.69
C ALA A 12 21.68 -5.75 12.20
N SER A 13 21.67 -6.73 13.11
CA SER A 13 21.75 -8.16 12.79
C SER A 13 20.53 -8.70 12.04
N ALA A 14 19.40 -8.01 12.09
CA ALA A 14 18.17 -8.39 11.41
C ALA A 14 17.97 -7.64 10.07
N SER A 15 18.96 -6.85 9.63
CA SER A 15 18.87 -6.10 8.37
C SER A 15 18.65 -7.04 7.18
N PRO A 16 17.62 -6.81 6.34
CA PRO A 16 17.44 -7.54 5.09
C PRO A 16 18.41 -7.08 3.98
N VAL A 17 19.26 -6.09 4.27
CA VAL A 17 20.21 -5.47 3.33
C VAL A 17 21.63 -5.75 3.81
N ALA A 18 22.46 -6.30 2.93
CA ALA A 18 23.83 -6.74 3.23
C ALA A 18 24.89 -5.61 3.25
N GLY A 19 24.49 -4.35 3.00
CA GLY A 19 25.41 -3.22 2.83
C GLY A 19 24.92 -1.92 3.46
N PRO A 20 25.73 -0.86 3.40
CA PRO A 20 25.42 0.45 4.00
C PRO A 20 24.40 1.27 3.19
N THR A 21 23.95 0.75 2.05
CA THR A 21 22.97 1.39 1.18
C THR A 21 21.88 0.42 0.79
N VAL A 22 20.69 0.95 0.60
CA VAL A 22 19.53 0.22 0.10
C VAL A 22 19.07 0.81 -1.22
N ASP A 23 18.60 -0.06 -2.11
CA ASP A 23 18.25 0.27 -3.48
C ASP A 23 16.73 0.15 -3.68
N LEU A 24 16.13 1.16 -4.30
CA LEU A 24 14.72 1.14 -4.70
C LEU A 24 14.60 1.62 -6.15
N GLU A 25 13.74 0.98 -6.93
CA GLU A 25 13.37 1.50 -8.24
C GLU A 25 12.43 2.70 -8.07
N VAL A 26 12.65 3.75 -8.87
CA VAL A 26 11.73 4.90 -8.88
C VAL A 26 10.29 4.46 -9.22
N SER A 27 10.13 3.48 -10.10
CA SER A 27 8.82 2.92 -10.44
C SER A 27 8.16 2.18 -9.27
N GLU A 28 8.93 1.52 -8.40
CA GLU A 28 8.39 0.89 -7.18
C GLU A 28 7.87 1.95 -6.21
N ILE A 29 8.59 3.06 -6.05
CA ILE A 29 8.18 4.19 -5.20
C ILE A 29 6.94 4.87 -5.78
N GLU A 30 6.87 5.06 -7.10
CA GLU A 30 5.70 5.65 -7.77
C GLU A 30 4.46 4.76 -7.65
N ASP A 31 4.60 3.44 -7.85
CA ASP A 31 3.52 2.47 -7.69
C ASP A 31 3.01 2.41 -6.25
N ALA A 32 3.94 2.37 -5.28
CA ALA A 32 3.61 2.45 -3.87
C ALA A 32 2.87 3.75 -3.57
N GLY A 33 3.29 4.88 -4.15
CA GLY A 33 2.63 6.17 -4.01
C GLY A 33 1.22 6.22 -4.58
N ILE A 34 0.99 5.59 -5.76
CA ILE A 34 -0.36 5.47 -6.35
C ILE A 34 -1.27 4.69 -5.38
N ARG A 35 -0.85 3.50 -4.93
CA ARG A 35 -1.63 2.71 -3.98
C ARG A 35 -1.86 3.44 -2.67
N GLU A 36 -0.84 4.14 -2.18
CA GLU A 36 -0.88 4.88 -0.93
C GLU A 36 -1.96 5.96 -0.92
N VAL A 37 -2.03 6.73 -1.99
CA VAL A 37 -3.02 7.81 -2.10
C VAL A 37 -4.41 7.24 -2.34
N LEU A 38 -4.56 6.23 -3.20
CA LEU A 38 -5.86 5.58 -3.42
C LEU A 38 -6.42 5.02 -2.10
N GLN A 39 -5.58 4.38 -1.29
CA GLN A 39 -6.02 3.77 -0.04
C GLN A 39 -6.13 4.74 1.13
N THR A 40 -5.61 5.97 1.00
CA THR A 40 -5.74 7.03 2.01
C THR A 40 -7.02 7.83 1.77
N PRO A 41 -8.00 7.82 2.70
CA PRO A 41 -9.24 8.58 2.54
C PRO A 41 -9.00 10.09 2.32
N GLY A 42 -9.65 10.68 1.31
CA GLY A 42 -9.66 12.13 1.07
C GLY A 42 -8.44 12.69 0.33
N ALA A 43 -7.42 11.87 0.03
CA ALA A 43 -6.29 12.30 -0.77
C ALA A 43 -6.61 12.21 -2.27
N ALA A 44 -7.16 13.26 -2.86
CA ALA A 44 -7.24 13.40 -4.32
C ALA A 44 -5.96 14.10 -4.84
N TYR A 45 -4.79 13.52 -4.57
CA TYR A 45 -3.55 14.07 -5.12
C TYR A 45 -3.20 13.32 -6.39
N GLY A 46 -3.50 13.90 -7.55
CA GLY A 46 -3.25 13.24 -8.82
C GLY A 46 -1.81 13.36 -9.32
N ALA A 47 -0.84 13.92 -8.63
CA ALA A 47 0.43 14.24 -9.28
C ALA A 47 1.36 13.01 -9.43
N TRP A 48 1.09 12.19 -10.45
CA TRP A 48 1.78 10.93 -10.74
C TRP A 48 2.96 11.13 -11.68
N SER A 49 4.02 10.37 -11.40
CA SER A 49 5.27 10.37 -12.16
C SER A 49 6.05 11.70 -12.08
N ILE A 50 6.08 12.28 -10.89
CA ILE A 50 6.81 13.53 -10.60
C ILE A 50 8.19 13.26 -10.01
N LEU A 51 8.41 12.11 -9.37
CA LEU A 51 9.66 11.86 -8.65
C LEU A 51 10.86 11.98 -9.58
N ASP A 52 10.84 11.31 -10.73
CA ASP A 52 11.95 11.42 -11.70
C ASP A 52 12.23 12.87 -12.14
N ALA A 53 11.17 13.67 -12.37
CA ALA A 53 11.32 15.08 -12.75
C ALA A 53 11.93 15.95 -11.63
N LEU A 54 11.72 15.58 -10.36
CA LEU A 54 12.26 16.29 -9.19
C LEU A 54 13.68 15.82 -8.83
N LEU A 55 14.11 14.65 -9.29
CA LEU A 55 15.40 14.07 -8.97
C LEU A 55 16.50 14.56 -9.90
N THR A 56 17.72 14.67 -9.38
CA THR A 56 18.89 15.02 -10.20
C THR A 56 19.12 13.95 -11.26
N ALA A 57 19.38 14.37 -12.51
CA ALA A 57 19.69 13.44 -13.59
C ALA A 57 21.02 12.73 -13.29
N THR A 58 20.95 11.42 -13.06
CA THR A 58 22.10 10.59 -12.64
C THR A 58 21.88 9.14 -13.09
N GLY A 59 22.92 8.32 -13.22
CA GLY A 59 22.80 6.93 -13.68
C GLY A 59 22.13 5.97 -12.68
N PRO A 60 21.90 4.69 -13.02
CA PRO A 60 21.48 3.66 -12.07
C PRO A 60 22.45 3.52 -10.89
N GLY A 61 21.92 3.25 -9.69
CA GLY A 61 22.75 3.05 -8.49
C GLY A 61 23.26 4.34 -7.84
N THR A 62 22.76 5.50 -8.26
CA THR A 62 23.11 6.79 -7.64
C THR A 62 22.15 7.17 -6.51
N PRO A 63 22.58 8.03 -5.57
CA PRO A 63 21.74 8.46 -4.46
C PRO A 63 20.40 9.11 -4.87
N PHE A 64 19.35 8.89 -4.09
CA PHE A 64 18.03 9.51 -4.27
C PHE A 64 18.08 10.99 -3.83
N ILE A 65 18.45 11.89 -4.75
CA ILE A 65 18.69 13.31 -4.45
C ILE A 65 17.78 14.20 -5.27
N PHE A 66 17.02 15.06 -4.59
CA PHE A 66 16.22 16.10 -5.24
C PHE A 66 17.12 17.19 -5.85
N LYS A 67 16.70 17.76 -6.99
CA LYS A 67 17.38 18.91 -7.61
C LYS A 67 17.44 20.10 -6.63
N GLU A 68 16.34 20.31 -5.92
CA GLU A 68 16.15 21.38 -4.93
C GLU A 68 15.51 20.81 -3.65
N PRO A 69 15.59 21.53 -2.51
CA PRO A 69 14.87 21.14 -1.30
C PRO A 69 13.35 21.06 -1.55
N LEU A 70 12.64 20.20 -0.79
CA LEU A 70 11.18 19.96 -0.92
C LEU A 70 10.30 21.16 -0.49
N GLY A 71 10.53 22.33 -1.07
CA GLY A 71 9.93 23.60 -0.72
C GLY A 71 10.84 24.47 0.13
N GLN A 72 10.54 25.77 0.20
CA GLN A 72 11.25 26.72 1.06
C GLN A 72 10.57 26.88 2.43
N ALA A 73 9.23 26.99 2.42
CA ALA A 73 8.42 27.13 3.62
C ALA A 73 8.39 25.83 4.43
N ARG A 74 8.39 25.97 5.77
CA ARG A 74 8.40 24.84 6.70
C ARG A 74 7.21 23.90 6.50
N GLU A 75 6.01 24.45 6.31
CA GLU A 75 4.78 23.65 6.16
C GLU A 75 4.80 22.80 4.89
N VAL A 76 5.25 23.38 3.78
CA VAL A 76 5.43 22.68 2.50
C VAL A 76 6.46 21.55 2.65
N LYS A 77 7.60 21.84 3.29
CA LYS A 77 8.63 20.82 3.58
C LYS A 77 8.07 19.67 4.39
N VAL A 78 7.31 19.95 5.44
CA VAL A 78 6.71 18.93 6.31
C VAL A 78 5.70 18.08 5.54
N ALA A 79 4.80 18.70 4.77
CA ALA A 79 3.79 18.01 4.00
C ALA A 79 4.39 17.09 2.92
N LEU A 80 5.26 17.63 2.06
CA LEU A 80 5.89 16.85 0.99
C LEU A 80 6.81 15.76 1.53
N SER A 81 7.53 16.05 2.62
CA SER A 81 8.37 15.07 3.29
C SER A 81 7.57 13.91 3.86
N GLY A 82 6.46 14.21 4.56
CA GLY A 82 5.56 13.18 5.07
C GLY A 82 5.01 12.31 3.94
N LEU A 83 4.52 12.94 2.86
CA LEU A 83 3.95 12.24 1.71
C LEU A 83 4.96 11.32 1.02
N PHE A 84 6.10 11.86 0.56
CA PHE A 84 7.12 11.04 -0.09
C PHE A 84 7.76 10.03 0.85
N GLY A 85 7.78 10.32 2.16
CA GLY A 85 8.27 9.41 3.17
C GLY A 85 7.42 8.15 3.25
N ARG A 86 6.10 8.30 3.13
CA ARG A 86 5.15 7.16 3.05
C ARG A 86 5.34 6.35 1.78
N PHE A 87 5.61 7.00 0.64
CA PHE A 87 5.83 6.31 -0.64
C PHE A 87 7.10 5.44 -0.59
N VAL A 88 8.22 6.04 -0.15
CA VAL A 88 9.50 5.33 0.01
C VAL A 88 9.40 4.22 1.04
N ALA A 89 8.77 4.50 2.19
CA ALA A 89 8.56 3.51 3.24
C ALA A 89 7.75 2.32 2.73
N ARG A 90 6.61 2.57 2.07
CA ARG A 90 5.79 1.50 1.52
C ARG A 90 6.54 0.66 0.49
N ALA A 91 7.25 1.27 -0.45
CA ALA A 91 8.08 0.55 -1.41
C ALA A 91 9.17 -0.30 -0.72
N TYR A 92 9.80 0.23 0.33
CA TYR A 92 10.76 -0.53 1.15
C TYR A 92 10.11 -1.72 1.87
N LEU A 93 8.95 -1.51 2.50
CA LEU A 93 8.21 -2.56 3.20
C LEU A 93 7.78 -3.67 2.23
N GLU A 94 7.35 -3.31 1.03
CA GLU A 94 6.97 -4.24 -0.05
C GLU A 94 8.19 -5.05 -0.53
N ARG A 95 9.31 -4.39 -0.80
CA ARG A 95 10.49 -5.04 -1.39
C ARG A 95 11.30 -5.85 -0.38
N TYR A 96 11.58 -5.28 0.79
CA TYR A 96 12.57 -5.81 1.74
C TYR A 96 11.95 -6.53 2.93
N LEU A 97 10.72 -6.21 3.31
CA LEU A 97 10.00 -6.89 4.41
C LEU A 97 8.87 -7.80 3.91
N ASN A 98 8.71 -7.91 2.59
CA ASN A 98 7.72 -8.77 1.94
C ASN A 98 6.27 -8.50 2.38
N LEU A 99 5.94 -7.26 2.75
CA LEU A 99 4.57 -6.86 3.08
C LEU A 99 3.82 -6.47 1.80
N SER A 100 2.58 -6.92 1.61
CA SER A 100 1.83 -6.61 0.37
C SER A 100 0.41 -6.16 0.63
N ILE A 101 -0.22 -6.67 1.69
CA ILE A 101 -1.59 -6.33 2.05
C ILE A 101 -1.52 -5.23 3.11
N PHE A 102 -1.98 -4.02 2.77
CA PHE A 102 -1.98 -2.84 3.64
C PHE A 102 -3.40 -2.34 3.92
N ALA A 103 -3.67 -1.95 5.16
CA ALA A 103 -4.86 -1.20 5.56
C ALA A 103 -4.47 0.03 6.40
N HIS A 104 -5.07 1.18 6.08
CA HIS A 104 -4.86 2.43 6.80
C HIS A 104 -5.69 2.51 8.08
N LEU A 105 -5.10 3.12 9.10
CA LEU A 105 -5.76 3.36 10.38
C LEU A 105 -6.36 4.77 10.41
N GLY A 106 -7.56 4.92 9.83
CA GLY A 106 -8.29 6.20 9.82
C GLY A 106 -9.17 6.44 11.07
N SER A 107 -9.49 5.38 11.82
CA SER A 107 -10.45 5.40 12.93
C SER A 107 -9.84 4.90 14.25
N ARG A 108 -10.54 5.14 15.37
CA ARG A 108 -10.12 4.69 16.71
C ARG A 108 -9.94 3.17 16.83
N SER A 109 -10.65 2.41 16.00
CA SER A 109 -10.56 0.96 15.90
C SER A 109 -10.77 0.52 14.44
N LEU A 110 -10.14 -0.59 14.07
CA LEU A 110 -10.37 -1.29 12.82
C LEU A 110 -10.73 -2.74 13.15
N LEU A 111 -12.00 -3.09 12.97
CA LEU A 111 -12.50 -4.46 13.19
C LEU A 111 -12.13 -5.32 11.98
N LEU A 112 -11.43 -6.43 12.24
CA LEU A 112 -11.00 -7.39 11.22
C LEU A 112 -11.94 -8.59 11.15
N ASP A 113 -12.49 -9.03 12.28
CA ASP A 113 -13.51 -10.08 12.34
C ASP A 113 -14.43 -9.92 13.56
N GLY A 114 -15.72 -9.68 13.30
CA GLY A 114 -16.74 -9.45 14.32
C GLY A 114 -17.10 -10.68 15.15
N ARG A 115 -17.02 -11.88 14.57
CA ARG A 115 -17.37 -13.14 15.25
C ARG A 115 -16.32 -13.55 16.25
N ARG A 116 -15.04 -13.40 15.88
CA ARG A 116 -13.87 -13.71 16.68
C ARG A 116 -13.39 -12.51 17.52
N ARG A 117 -14.04 -11.35 17.36
CA ARG A 117 -13.70 -10.10 18.05
C ARG A 117 -12.22 -9.75 17.83
N ILE A 118 -11.80 -9.78 16.58
CA ILE A 118 -10.42 -9.44 16.17
C ILE A 118 -10.39 -7.98 15.79
N ASP A 119 -9.70 -7.17 16.57
CA ASP A 119 -9.71 -5.70 16.48
C ASP A 119 -8.29 -5.13 16.52
N ILE A 120 -8.07 -4.07 15.76
CA ILE A 120 -6.96 -3.16 16.00
C ILE A 120 -7.46 -2.06 16.92
N VAL A 121 -6.87 -1.96 18.11
CA VAL A 121 -7.31 -1.08 19.19
C VAL A 121 -6.27 -0.04 19.52
N ARG A 122 -6.71 1.20 19.68
CA ARG A 122 -5.86 2.30 20.14
C ARG A 122 -5.58 2.19 21.64
N ARG A 123 -4.29 2.19 22.00
CA ARG A 123 -3.78 2.15 23.37
C ARG A 123 -3.62 3.52 24.01
N SER A 124 -3.25 4.53 23.24
CA SER A 124 -2.95 5.87 23.78
C SER A 124 -3.33 7.00 22.82
N ARG A 125 -3.40 8.23 23.35
CA ARG A 125 -3.75 9.44 22.57
C ARG A 125 -2.60 9.86 21.63
N GLY A 126 -2.93 10.71 20.65
CA GLY A 126 -2.05 11.16 19.55
C GLY A 126 -2.27 10.41 18.24
N ASP A 127 -1.59 10.83 17.18
CA ASP A 127 -1.69 10.23 15.84
C ASP A 127 -1.52 8.70 15.87
N LEU A 128 -2.31 8.03 15.03
CA LEU A 128 -2.22 6.60 14.80
C LEU A 128 -1.06 6.29 13.86
N PRO A 129 -0.53 5.06 13.89
CA PRO A 129 0.41 4.65 12.86
C PRO A 129 -0.25 4.59 11.48
N ASP A 130 0.57 4.67 10.45
CA ASP A 130 0.13 4.74 9.06
C ASP A 130 -0.63 3.50 8.60
N TRP A 131 -0.12 2.30 8.93
CA TRP A 131 -0.65 1.05 8.39
C TRP A 131 -0.68 -0.09 9.41
N VAL A 132 -1.62 -1.01 9.17
CA VAL A 132 -1.44 -2.44 9.50
C VAL A 132 -1.27 -3.19 8.19
N ALA A 133 -0.31 -4.11 8.15
CA ALA A 133 0.06 -4.83 6.95
C ALA A 133 0.41 -6.29 7.23
N CYS A 134 0.37 -7.13 6.19
CA CYS A 134 0.84 -8.50 6.25
C CYS A 134 1.48 -8.93 4.93
N ALA A 135 2.21 -10.04 4.98
CA ALA A 135 2.79 -10.66 3.79
C ALA A 135 1.73 -11.37 2.94
N ALA A 136 2.07 -11.59 1.67
CA ALA A 136 1.19 -12.22 0.67
C ALA A 136 0.79 -13.66 1.03
N ASP A 137 1.60 -14.35 1.83
CA ASP A 137 1.32 -15.70 2.33
C ASP A 137 0.36 -15.72 3.54
N LEU A 138 -0.25 -14.58 3.85
CA LEU A 138 -1.11 -14.36 5.01
C LEU A 138 -0.36 -14.69 6.32
N SER A 139 0.81 -14.08 6.45
CA SER A 139 1.65 -14.17 7.64
C SER A 139 2.17 -12.80 8.07
N SER A 140 2.85 -12.76 9.21
CA SER A 140 3.62 -11.59 9.67
C SER A 140 2.78 -10.31 9.78
N LEU A 141 1.78 -10.33 10.67
CA LEU A 141 0.99 -9.14 10.98
C LEU A 141 1.90 -8.04 11.53
N THR A 142 1.92 -6.91 10.85
CA THR A 142 2.89 -5.84 11.08
C THR A 142 2.18 -4.50 11.19
N VAL A 143 2.43 -3.75 12.26
CA VAL A 143 2.09 -2.33 12.36
C VAL A 143 3.26 -1.53 11.79
N ALA A 144 2.99 -0.68 10.81
CA ALA A 144 4.03 0.08 10.14
C ALA A 144 3.78 1.59 10.24
N GLU A 145 4.85 2.35 10.42
CA GLU A 145 4.84 3.81 10.49
C GLU A 145 5.96 4.42 9.64
N ALA A 146 5.66 5.51 8.94
CA ALA A 146 6.61 6.23 8.13
C ALA A 146 6.76 7.69 8.53
N LYS A 147 8.01 8.15 8.59
CA LYS A 147 8.34 9.56 8.79
C LYS A 147 9.27 10.04 7.70
N GLY A 148 8.92 11.16 7.07
CA GLY A 148 9.89 11.96 6.32
C GLY A 148 10.50 13.05 7.19
N CYS A 149 11.78 13.36 7.02
CA CYS A 149 12.41 14.50 7.66
C CYS A 149 13.44 15.23 6.79
N HIS A 150 13.78 16.44 7.23
CA HIS A 150 14.82 17.30 6.67
C HIS A 150 15.85 17.71 7.72
N ASP A 151 15.95 16.94 8.82
CA ASP A 151 16.80 17.30 9.95
C ASP A 151 18.28 17.23 9.51
N PRO A 152 19.05 18.32 9.68
CA PRO A 152 20.48 18.31 9.41
C PRO A 152 21.20 17.20 10.19
N GLY A 153 20.75 16.90 11.41
CA GLY A 153 21.33 15.88 12.30
C GLY A 153 20.99 14.44 11.96
N GLY A 154 20.20 14.18 10.91
CA GLY A 154 19.87 12.82 10.45
C GLY A 154 18.48 12.32 10.86
N PRO A 155 18.16 11.05 10.53
CA PRO A 155 16.81 10.50 10.66
C PRO A 155 16.41 10.09 12.09
N ASP A 156 17.34 9.95 13.03
CA ASP A 156 17.12 9.32 14.34
C ASP A 156 15.94 9.90 15.13
N LYS A 157 15.83 11.24 15.19
CA LYS A 157 14.69 11.88 15.89
C LYS A 157 13.36 11.57 15.22
N ALA A 158 13.33 11.46 13.89
CA ALA A 158 12.13 11.10 13.15
C ALA A 158 11.79 9.62 13.37
N LEU A 159 12.80 8.74 13.34
CA LEU A 159 12.63 7.31 13.61
C LEU A 159 12.11 7.06 15.02
N ALA A 160 12.66 7.72 16.03
CA ALA A 160 12.19 7.62 17.41
C ALA A 160 10.72 8.04 17.56
N ARG A 161 10.29 9.11 16.86
CA ARG A 161 8.89 9.53 16.82
C ARG A 161 7.99 8.52 16.11
N GLY A 162 8.43 7.99 14.97
CA GLY A 162 7.69 6.94 14.25
C GLY A 162 7.51 5.70 15.12
N TRP A 163 8.57 5.28 15.81
CA TRP A 163 8.51 4.16 16.75
C TRP A 163 7.51 4.38 17.88
N ALA A 164 7.54 5.57 18.51
CA ALA A 164 6.57 5.93 19.55
C ALA A 164 5.12 5.98 19.04
N GLN A 165 4.90 6.16 17.74
CA GLN A 165 3.58 6.12 17.11
C GLN A 165 3.13 4.68 16.80
N ALA A 166 4.03 3.83 16.29
CA ALA A 166 3.75 2.40 16.07
C ALA A 166 3.35 1.66 17.35
N GLN A 167 3.82 2.11 18.52
CA GLN A 167 3.47 1.55 19.83
C GLN A 167 2.07 1.94 20.35
N ARG A 168 1.33 2.80 19.64
CA ARG A 168 0.03 3.33 20.11
C ARG A 168 -1.16 2.46 19.81
N ILE A 169 -0.98 1.36 19.09
CA ILE A 169 -2.03 0.40 18.80
C ILE A 169 -1.60 -0.99 19.23
N ASP A 170 -2.56 -1.83 19.57
CA ASP A 170 -2.40 -3.27 19.70
C ASP A 170 -3.40 -3.97 18.77
N VAL A 171 -3.14 -5.23 18.47
CA VAL A 171 -4.12 -6.13 17.88
C VAL A 171 -4.61 -7.08 18.96
N THR A 172 -5.92 -7.24 19.06
CA THR A 172 -6.57 -8.13 20.02
C THR A 172 -7.40 -9.18 19.32
N ALA A 173 -7.40 -10.40 19.84
CA ALA A 173 -8.35 -11.46 19.49
C ALA A 173 -9.14 -11.82 20.75
N GLY A 174 -10.44 -11.53 20.75
CA GLY A 174 -11.23 -11.50 21.98
C GLY A 174 -10.72 -10.42 22.92
N ASP A 175 -10.25 -10.81 24.10
CA ASP A 175 -9.70 -9.91 25.12
C ASP A 175 -8.17 -10.04 25.27
N ARG A 176 -7.51 -10.81 24.37
CA ARG A 176 -6.07 -11.12 24.43
C ARG A 176 -5.30 -10.30 23.40
N LYS A 177 -4.16 -9.73 23.81
CA LYS A 177 -3.21 -9.08 22.89
C LYS A 177 -2.41 -10.15 22.16
N VAL A 178 -2.44 -10.12 20.83
CA VAL A 178 -1.68 -11.06 20.00
C VAL A 178 -0.32 -10.50 19.59
N THR A 179 0.62 -11.40 19.28
CA THR A 179 1.93 -11.06 18.74
C THR A 179 1.81 -10.37 17.39
N ILE A 180 2.45 -9.21 17.26
CA ILE A 180 2.55 -8.44 16.02
C ILE A 180 3.98 -7.98 15.83
N LYS A 181 4.41 -7.76 14.60
CA LYS A 181 5.61 -6.97 14.34
C LYS A 181 5.28 -5.49 14.37
N ARG A 182 6.29 -4.67 14.70
CA ARG A 182 6.19 -3.22 14.59
C ARG A 182 7.40 -2.72 13.82
N VAL A 183 7.14 -1.91 12.81
CA VAL A 183 8.18 -1.32 11.98
C VAL A 183 7.99 0.20 11.96
N ALA A 184 9.05 0.93 12.25
CA ALA A 184 9.12 2.35 11.99
C ALA A 184 10.19 2.62 10.92
N THR A 185 9.86 3.49 9.97
CA THR A 185 10.77 3.93 8.91
C THR A 185 10.92 5.44 8.97
N ALA A 186 12.14 5.91 8.74
CA ALA A 186 12.45 7.33 8.65
C ALA A 186 13.26 7.61 7.39
N THR A 187 12.69 8.41 6.50
CA THR A 187 13.37 8.88 5.29
C THR A 187 13.85 10.30 5.51
N ARG A 188 15.15 10.55 5.35
CA ARG A 188 15.73 11.89 5.33
C ARG A 188 16.15 12.24 3.92
N TRP A 189 15.73 13.39 3.44
CA TRP A 189 15.95 13.78 2.04
C TRP A 189 17.31 14.44 1.83
N GLY A 190 17.95 14.11 0.71
CA GLY A 190 19.09 14.87 0.20
C GLY A 190 18.66 15.81 -0.94
N ALA A 191 19.39 16.91 -1.10
CA ALA A 191 19.20 17.88 -2.17
C ALA A 191 20.55 18.26 -2.79
N ALA A 192 20.59 18.45 -4.11
CA ALA A 192 21.79 18.81 -4.84
C ALA A 192 22.24 20.25 -4.55
N ILE A 193 21.28 21.14 -4.26
CA ILE A 193 21.51 22.55 -3.98
C ILE A 193 20.87 22.90 -2.63
N ASN A 194 21.60 23.65 -1.78
CA ASN A 194 21.08 24.26 -0.54
C ASN A 194 20.32 23.29 0.39
N GLY A 195 20.86 22.11 0.62
CA GLY A 195 20.32 21.13 1.56
C GLY A 195 21.34 20.03 1.89
N PRO A 196 20.95 19.04 2.69
CA PRO A 196 21.84 17.92 2.97
C PRO A 196 22.22 17.14 1.71
N ALA A 197 23.48 16.74 1.58
CA ALA A 197 23.96 16.06 0.37
C ALA A 197 23.53 14.58 0.27
N GLN A 198 23.12 13.97 1.38
CA GLN A 198 22.82 12.53 1.46
C GLN A 198 21.38 12.28 1.87
N ALA A 199 20.75 11.34 1.17
CA ALA A 199 19.48 10.77 1.55
C ALA A 199 19.67 9.52 2.41
N TYR A 200 18.83 9.36 3.42
CA TYR A 200 18.86 8.22 4.35
C TYR A 200 17.52 7.53 4.38
N LEU A 201 17.56 6.21 4.58
CA LEU A 201 16.42 5.39 4.92
C LEU A 201 16.78 4.54 6.14
N SER A 202 16.24 4.93 7.30
CA SER A 202 16.50 4.27 8.58
C SER A 202 15.28 3.50 9.05
N VAL A 203 15.48 2.29 9.54
CA VAL A 203 14.41 1.36 9.88
C VAL A 203 14.62 0.80 11.28
N ARG A 204 13.52 0.64 12.01
CA ARG A 204 13.48 -0.02 13.31
C ARG A 204 12.41 -1.09 13.27
N ASP A 205 12.81 -2.35 13.38
CA ASP A 205 11.97 -3.56 13.35
C ASP A 205 12.45 -4.55 14.42
N PRO A 206 12.27 -4.22 15.72
CA PRO A 206 12.59 -5.14 16.79
C PRO A 206 11.52 -6.25 16.84
N VAL A 207 11.90 -7.39 17.44
CA VAL A 207 10.93 -8.45 17.78
C VAL A 207 10.00 -7.91 18.87
N ASP A 208 8.69 -8.04 18.64
CA ASP A 208 7.67 -7.69 19.64
C ASP A 208 7.15 -8.95 20.34
N GLU A 209 6.87 -8.81 21.63
CA GLU A 209 6.34 -9.88 22.47
C GLU A 209 4.81 -9.82 22.54
N GLY A 210 4.18 -10.99 22.49
CA GLY A 210 2.73 -11.14 22.61
C GLY A 210 2.33 -12.60 22.67
N GLU A 211 1.03 -12.87 22.78
CA GLU A 211 0.54 -14.24 22.65
C GLU A 211 0.48 -14.65 21.18
N PRO A 212 0.95 -15.86 20.83
CA PRO A 212 0.76 -16.39 19.49
C PRO A 212 -0.71 -16.30 19.06
N ILE A 213 -0.95 -15.87 17.82
CA ILE A 213 -2.29 -15.87 17.24
C ILE A 213 -2.75 -17.33 17.15
N ASP A 214 -3.96 -17.60 17.65
CA ASP A 214 -4.57 -18.92 17.53
C ASP A 214 -4.68 -19.31 16.05
N PRO A 215 -4.29 -20.54 15.65
CA PRO A 215 -4.44 -20.99 14.27
C PRO A 215 -5.82 -20.76 13.68
N ASP A 216 -6.88 -20.90 14.49
CA ASP A 216 -8.26 -20.68 14.04
C ASP A 216 -8.56 -19.20 13.79
N ASP A 217 -7.96 -18.30 14.57
CA ASP A 217 -8.14 -16.85 14.43
C ASP A 217 -7.25 -16.25 13.33
N LYS A 218 -6.14 -16.92 13.00
CA LYS A 218 -5.14 -16.45 12.05
C LYS A 218 -5.74 -16.16 10.67
N ASP A 219 -6.52 -17.09 10.14
CA ASP A 219 -7.13 -16.94 8.81
C ASP A 219 -8.13 -15.79 8.77
N ALA A 220 -9.00 -15.71 9.78
CA ALA A 220 -9.99 -14.64 9.89
C ALA A 220 -9.33 -13.26 9.99
N LEU A 221 -8.25 -13.14 10.76
CA LEU A 221 -7.47 -11.92 10.89
C LEU A 221 -6.96 -11.43 9.53
N PHE A 222 -6.28 -12.30 8.78
CA PHE A 222 -5.65 -11.90 7.52
C PHE A 222 -6.67 -11.69 6.41
N ILE A 223 -7.76 -12.46 6.38
CA ILE A 223 -8.89 -12.22 5.48
C ILE A 223 -9.53 -10.87 5.77
N GLY A 224 -9.76 -10.53 7.04
CA GLY A 224 -10.26 -9.22 7.44
C GLY A 224 -9.37 -8.08 6.95
N LEU A 225 -8.05 -8.23 7.11
CA LEU A 225 -7.08 -7.26 6.62
C LEU A 225 -7.09 -7.14 5.08
N LEU A 226 -7.16 -8.27 4.37
CA LEU A 226 -7.28 -8.29 2.90
C LEU A 226 -8.56 -7.60 2.42
N ARG A 227 -9.70 -7.84 3.07
CA ARG A 227 -10.97 -7.17 2.74
C ARG A 227 -10.85 -5.65 2.88
N HIS A 228 -10.20 -5.16 3.94
CA HIS A 228 -9.92 -3.73 4.10
C HIS A 228 -8.98 -3.19 3.03
N HIS A 229 -7.92 -3.94 2.70
CA HIS A 229 -6.99 -3.57 1.64
C HIS A 229 -7.71 -3.39 0.28
N ILE A 230 -8.49 -4.40 -0.13
CA ILE A 230 -9.28 -4.39 -1.36
C ILE A 230 -10.31 -3.26 -1.33
N ALA A 231 -11.06 -3.11 -0.22
CA ALA A 231 -12.07 -2.06 -0.10
C ALA A 231 -11.48 -0.65 -0.21
N ASN A 232 -10.30 -0.42 0.37
CA ASN A 232 -9.63 0.87 0.31
C ASN A 232 -9.11 1.21 -1.10
N LEU A 233 -8.73 0.21 -1.90
CA LEU A 233 -8.39 0.40 -3.31
C LEU A 233 -9.63 0.56 -4.19
N ALA A 234 -10.65 -0.27 -4.00
CA ALA A 234 -11.83 -0.32 -4.86
C ALA A 234 -12.70 0.94 -4.74
N ASN A 235 -12.81 1.51 -3.53
CA ASN A 235 -13.66 2.67 -3.27
C ASN A 235 -13.34 3.91 -4.14
N PRO A 236 -12.10 4.44 -4.17
CA PRO A 236 -11.76 5.59 -5.03
C PRO A 236 -11.82 5.27 -6.54
N LEU A 237 -11.86 3.99 -6.92
CA LEU A 237 -11.91 3.53 -8.31
C LEU A 237 -13.34 3.37 -8.84
N GLY A 238 -14.35 3.89 -8.12
CA GLY A 238 -15.76 3.85 -8.52
C GLY A 238 -16.56 2.66 -7.97
N HIS A 239 -15.95 1.79 -7.16
CA HIS A 239 -16.59 0.57 -6.63
C HIS A 239 -16.99 0.72 -5.16
N ALA A 240 -17.61 1.85 -4.80
CA ALA A 240 -17.92 2.21 -3.42
C ALA A 240 -18.87 1.21 -2.73
N GLU A 241 -19.88 0.69 -3.44
CA GLU A 241 -20.82 -0.29 -2.89
C GLU A 241 -20.14 -1.63 -2.58
N LEU A 242 -19.29 -2.12 -3.49
CA LEU A 242 -18.49 -3.32 -3.30
C LEU A 242 -17.52 -3.15 -2.13
N ALA A 243 -16.84 -2.00 -2.05
CA ALA A 243 -15.97 -1.66 -0.92
C ALA A 243 -16.74 -1.65 0.41
N GLY A 244 -17.96 -1.09 0.42
CA GLY A 244 -18.85 -1.11 1.57
C GLY A 244 -19.24 -2.54 1.98
N ALA A 245 -19.56 -3.40 1.02
CA ALA A 245 -19.89 -4.80 1.28
C ALA A 245 -18.72 -5.58 1.87
N LEU A 246 -17.51 -5.43 1.31
CA LEU A 246 -16.29 -6.05 1.83
C LEU A 246 -16.00 -5.64 3.29
N ARG A 247 -16.21 -4.37 3.63
CA ARG A 247 -16.06 -3.89 5.02
C ARG A 247 -17.11 -4.52 5.93
N ARG A 248 -18.38 -4.64 5.51
CA ARG A 248 -19.42 -5.26 6.34
C ARG A 248 -19.14 -6.72 6.66
N LEU A 249 -18.57 -7.49 5.73
CA LEU A 249 -18.15 -8.88 5.98
C LEU A 249 -17.21 -9.03 7.19
N ALA A 250 -16.40 -8.01 7.51
CA ALA A 250 -15.55 -8.01 8.70
C ALA A 250 -16.31 -7.69 10.00
N HIS A 251 -17.50 -7.08 9.93
CA HIS A 251 -18.28 -6.65 11.09
C HIS A 251 -19.31 -7.69 11.56
N GLU A 252 -19.70 -8.60 10.67
CA GLU A 252 -20.77 -9.54 10.95
C GLU A 252 -20.47 -10.44 12.16
N ARG A 253 -21.48 -10.64 13.01
CA ARG A 253 -21.37 -11.47 14.22
C ARG A 253 -22.22 -12.75 14.14
N SER A 254 -23.17 -12.79 13.21
CA SER A 254 -24.08 -13.90 12.99
C SER A 254 -23.78 -14.61 11.67
N GLN A 255 -23.83 -15.95 11.67
CA GLN A 255 -23.68 -16.73 10.43
C GLN A 255 -24.75 -16.36 9.40
N ARG A 256 -25.99 -16.06 9.82
CA ARG A 256 -27.08 -15.72 8.90
C ARG A 256 -26.87 -14.36 8.22
N GLU A 257 -26.34 -13.39 8.97
CA GLU A 257 -26.04 -12.05 8.45
C GLU A 257 -24.84 -12.12 7.51
N LEU A 258 -23.79 -12.85 7.89
CA LEU A 258 -22.64 -13.13 7.04
C LEU A 258 -23.05 -13.74 5.69
N GLN A 259 -23.93 -14.75 5.66
CA GLN A 259 -24.37 -15.36 4.40
C GLN A 259 -25.14 -14.38 3.49
N ARG A 260 -25.92 -13.48 4.09
CA ARG A 260 -26.63 -12.43 3.35
C ARG A 260 -25.66 -11.41 2.75
N ASP A 261 -24.67 -11.00 3.53
CA ASP A 261 -23.68 -10.02 3.11
C ASP A 261 -22.70 -10.61 2.08
N VAL A 262 -22.38 -11.91 2.18
CA VAL A 262 -21.66 -12.67 1.14
C VAL A 262 -22.46 -12.65 -0.16
N ALA A 263 -23.75 -12.98 -0.12
CA ALA A 263 -24.60 -12.97 -1.32
C ALA A 263 -24.70 -11.57 -1.94
N SER A 264 -24.83 -10.53 -1.11
CA SER A 264 -24.84 -9.13 -1.54
C SER A 264 -23.50 -8.71 -2.18
N ALA A 265 -22.37 -9.00 -1.53
CA ALA A 265 -21.04 -8.69 -2.06
C ALA A 265 -20.78 -9.40 -3.39
N ARG A 266 -21.21 -10.67 -3.52
CA ARG A 266 -21.08 -11.44 -4.76
C ARG A 266 -21.91 -10.83 -5.89
N ALA A 267 -23.15 -10.42 -5.62
CA ALA A 267 -23.98 -9.74 -6.61
C ALA A 267 -23.34 -8.42 -7.11
N LEU A 268 -22.74 -7.64 -6.21
CA LEU A 268 -21.98 -6.44 -6.57
C LEU A 268 -20.74 -6.78 -7.41
N LEU A 269 -19.99 -7.82 -7.05
CA LEU A 269 -18.84 -8.27 -7.84
C LEU A 269 -19.22 -8.77 -9.24
N HIS A 270 -20.40 -9.37 -9.40
CA HIS A 270 -20.90 -9.83 -10.71
C HIS A 270 -21.30 -8.68 -11.64
N THR A 271 -21.67 -7.53 -11.08
CA THR A 271 -22.08 -6.34 -11.84
C THR A 271 -20.93 -5.35 -12.03
N ALA A 272 -19.85 -5.47 -11.25
CA ALA A 272 -18.67 -4.64 -11.37
C ALA A 272 -18.02 -4.79 -12.76
N PRO A 273 -17.71 -3.67 -13.46
CA PRO A 273 -16.99 -3.71 -14.73
C PRO A 273 -15.65 -4.47 -14.59
N VAL A 274 -15.44 -5.45 -15.46
CA VAL A 274 -14.23 -6.25 -15.53
C VAL A 274 -13.44 -5.86 -16.76
N GLN A 275 -12.16 -5.55 -16.57
CA GLN A 275 -11.25 -5.22 -17.66
C GLN A 275 -10.27 -6.35 -17.90
N ASP A 276 -10.19 -6.80 -19.15
CA ASP A 276 -9.13 -7.68 -19.60
C ASP A 276 -7.95 -6.82 -20.06
N MET A 277 -6.79 -7.12 -19.49
CA MET A 277 -5.55 -6.41 -19.79
C MET A 277 -4.58 -7.39 -20.41
N GLU A 278 -4.09 -7.07 -21.61
CA GLU A 278 -3.06 -7.88 -22.26
C GLU A 278 -1.82 -7.96 -21.35
N GLY A 279 -1.38 -9.20 -21.09
CA GLY A 279 -0.14 -9.49 -20.37
C GLY A 279 -0.25 -9.59 -18.85
N THR A 280 -1.43 -9.46 -18.23
CA THR A 280 -1.54 -9.51 -16.75
C THR A 280 -1.65 -10.90 -16.15
N GLY A 281 -1.81 -11.98 -16.92
CA GLY A 281 -1.97 -13.33 -16.37
C GLY A 281 -3.20 -13.53 -15.44
N ALA A 282 -3.97 -12.48 -15.16
CA ALA A 282 -5.15 -12.52 -14.30
C ALA A 282 -6.26 -13.31 -15.00
N THR A 283 -6.53 -14.52 -14.51
CA THR A 283 -7.35 -15.53 -15.21
C THR A 283 -8.82 -15.11 -15.42
N ASN A 284 -9.32 -14.14 -14.65
CA ASN A 284 -10.72 -13.68 -14.69
C ASN A 284 -10.89 -12.16 -14.85
N GLY A 285 -9.83 -11.46 -15.29
CA GLY A 285 -9.82 -10.00 -15.47
C GLY A 285 -9.69 -9.22 -14.16
N LEU A 286 -9.64 -7.89 -14.29
CA LEU A 286 -9.41 -6.95 -13.19
C LEU A 286 -10.64 -6.08 -12.91
N VAL A 287 -10.98 -5.92 -11.64
CA VAL A 287 -11.94 -4.89 -11.17
C VAL A 287 -11.13 -3.69 -10.71
N GLY A 288 -11.36 -2.53 -11.34
CA GLY A 288 -10.51 -1.36 -11.14
C GLY A 288 -11.01 -0.11 -11.85
N GLY A 289 -10.11 0.84 -12.04
CA GLY A 289 -10.40 2.12 -12.67
C GLY A 289 -9.15 2.80 -13.21
N ILE A 290 -9.36 3.83 -14.03
CA ILE A 290 -8.27 4.65 -14.58
C ILE A 290 -7.95 5.76 -13.58
N VAL A 291 -6.67 5.93 -13.31
CA VAL A 291 -6.13 7.00 -12.48
C VAL A 291 -5.27 7.89 -13.38
N THR A 292 -5.53 9.18 -13.33
CA THR A 292 -4.80 10.19 -14.11
C THR A 292 -4.13 11.18 -13.20
N ARG A 293 -3.41 12.13 -13.80
CA ARG A 293 -2.84 13.23 -13.05
C ARG A 293 -3.82 14.12 -12.27
N ALA A 294 -5.11 14.02 -12.58
CA ALA A 294 -6.18 14.73 -11.89
C ALA A 294 -6.86 13.88 -10.80
N GLY A 295 -6.48 12.61 -10.67
CA GLY A 295 -7.14 11.63 -9.80
C GLY A 295 -7.85 10.52 -10.58
N PRO A 296 -8.62 9.66 -9.87
CA PRO A 296 -9.41 8.59 -10.47
C PRO A 296 -10.51 9.13 -11.39
N LEU A 297 -10.75 8.44 -12.50
CA LEU A 297 -11.89 8.65 -13.39
C LEU A 297 -12.97 7.64 -13.00
N THR A 298 -14.01 8.09 -12.30
CA THR A 298 -15.08 7.21 -11.77
C THR A 298 -16.23 6.98 -12.74
N ASP A 299 -16.46 7.93 -13.67
CA ASP A 299 -17.70 7.99 -14.45
C ASP A 299 -17.52 7.70 -15.94
N ALA A 300 -16.28 7.48 -16.40
CA ALA A 300 -15.97 7.30 -17.81
C ALA A 300 -15.29 5.95 -18.06
N ALA A 301 -15.96 5.08 -18.83
CA ALA A 301 -15.26 4.08 -19.60
C ALA A 301 -14.45 4.83 -20.67
N ALA A 302 -13.16 5.08 -20.41
CA ALA A 302 -12.32 5.74 -21.39
C ALA A 302 -12.01 4.73 -22.50
N ASP A 303 -12.52 5.00 -23.69
CA ASP A 303 -12.22 4.18 -24.85
C ASP A 303 -10.71 4.31 -25.22
N PRO A 304 -10.18 3.47 -26.13
CA PRO A 304 -8.78 3.58 -26.52
C PRO A 304 -8.36 4.95 -27.10
N ALA A 305 -9.29 5.70 -27.72
CA ALA A 305 -9.03 7.03 -28.24
C ALA A 305 -8.90 8.05 -27.10
N ASP A 306 -9.77 7.99 -26.09
CA ASP A 306 -9.70 8.79 -24.88
C ASP A 306 -8.41 8.53 -24.12
N GLN A 307 -8.00 7.27 -23.98
CA GLN A 307 -6.71 6.91 -23.34
C GLN A 307 -5.52 7.53 -24.07
N HIS A 308 -5.56 7.55 -25.40
CA HIS A 308 -4.52 8.20 -26.21
C HIS A 308 -4.55 9.73 -26.06
N VAL A 309 -5.73 10.34 -25.98
CA VAL A 309 -5.87 11.78 -25.70
C VAL A 309 -5.32 12.12 -24.31
N LEU A 310 -5.66 11.35 -23.27
CA LEU A 310 -5.14 11.53 -21.92
C LEU A 310 -3.60 11.42 -21.88
N ALA A 311 -3.03 10.45 -22.61
CA ALA A 311 -1.58 10.31 -22.74
C ALA A 311 -0.96 11.53 -23.45
N ARG A 312 -1.56 12.01 -24.55
CA ARG A 312 -1.12 13.21 -25.29
C ARG A 312 -1.21 14.49 -24.47
N LEU A 313 -2.18 14.58 -23.56
CA LEU A 313 -2.33 15.71 -22.62
C LEU A 313 -1.34 15.63 -21.45
N ASN A 314 -0.36 14.73 -21.48
CA ASN A 314 0.61 14.49 -20.41
C ASN A 314 -0.05 14.15 -19.06
N LEU A 315 -1.25 13.57 -19.08
CA LEU A 315 -1.95 13.13 -17.86
C LEU A 315 -1.52 11.73 -17.42
N ARG A 316 -0.69 11.05 -18.22
CA ARG A 316 -0.06 9.74 -17.95
C ARG A 316 -1.03 8.77 -17.26
N PRO A 317 -2.13 8.40 -17.95
CA PRO A 317 -3.13 7.53 -17.36
C PRO A 317 -2.53 6.17 -16.98
N VAL A 318 -2.91 5.66 -15.81
CA VAL A 318 -2.61 4.30 -15.36
C VAL A 318 -3.93 3.61 -15.02
N PHE A 319 -4.06 2.34 -15.36
CA PHE A 319 -5.11 1.51 -14.79
C PHE A 319 -4.61 0.91 -13.48
N VAL A 320 -5.46 0.98 -12.46
CA VAL A 320 -5.26 0.28 -11.19
C VAL A 320 -6.42 -0.65 -10.97
N GLY A 321 -6.15 -1.91 -10.66
CA GLY A 321 -7.22 -2.89 -10.43
C GLY A 321 -6.75 -4.12 -9.67
N ILE A 322 -7.71 -4.92 -9.23
CA ILE A 322 -7.51 -6.12 -8.43
C ILE A 322 -8.10 -7.31 -9.18
N ALA A 323 -7.40 -8.45 -9.13
CA ALA A 323 -7.87 -9.69 -9.72
C ALA A 323 -9.26 -10.06 -9.18
N ARG A 324 -10.24 -10.23 -10.09
CA ARG A 324 -11.65 -10.45 -9.73
C ARG A 324 -11.84 -11.70 -8.86
N ASP A 325 -11.10 -12.75 -9.15
CA ASP A 325 -11.14 -14.01 -8.43
C ASP A 325 -10.52 -13.93 -7.03
N LEU A 326 -9.55 -13.05 -6.81
CA LEU A 326 -9.07 -12.74 -5.45
C LEU A 326 -10.15 -12.02 -4.64
N ILE A 327 -10.89 -11.09 -5.26
CA ILE A 327 -12.04 -10.44 -4.59
C ILE A 327 -13.10 -11.48 -4.24
N ASP A 328 -13.41 -12.40 -5.16
CA ASP A 328 -14.35 -13.50 -4.93
C ASP A 328 -13.90 -14.39 -3.76
N ALA A 329 -12.63 -14.81 -3.74
CA ALA A 329 -12.07 -15.60 -2.64
C ALA A 329 -12.10 -14.85 -1.28
N ALA A 330 -11.85 -13.54 -1.30
CA ALA A 330 -11.98 -12.69 -0.11
C ALA A 330 -13.44 -12.54 0.36
N ILE A 331 -14.42 -12.53 -0.54
CA ILE A 331 -15.85 -12.54 -0.21
C ILE A 331 -16.20 -13.86 0.48
N GLU A 332 -15.80 -15.00 -0.10
CA GLU A 332 -16.06 -16.33 0.47
C GLU A 332 -15.32 -16.58 1.79
N GLY A 333 -14.19 -15.90 2.01
CA GLY A 333 -13.34 -16.11 3.17
C GLY A 333 -12.55 -17.43 3.09
N ASP A 334 -12.23 -17.89 1.88
CA ASP A 334 -11.43 -19.09 1.67
C ASP A 334 -9.92 -18.76 1.73
N ALA A 335 -9.33 -18.95 2.91
CA ALA A 335 -7.92 -18.66 3.13
C ALA A 335 -6.98 -19.50 2.26
N LYS A 336 -7.37 -20.73 1.88
CA LYS A 336 -6.53 -21.58 1.04
C LYS A 336 -6.51 -21.03 -0.38
N THR A 337 -7.68 -20.77 -0.96
CA THR A 337 -7.78 -20.18 -2.30
C THR A 337 -7.06 -18.84 -2.36
N ILE A 338 -7.18 -17.99 -1.33
CA ILE A 338 -6.44 -16.72 -1.25
C ILE A 338 -4.94 -16.96 -1.29
N ARG A 339 -4.40 -17.88 -0.47
CA ARG A 339 -2.96 -18.18 -0.45
C ARG A 339 -2.46 -18.73 -1.77
N ASP A 340 -3.21 -19.64 -2.37
CA ASP A 340 -2.87 -20.24 -3.66
C ASP A 340 -2.77 -19.13 -4.73
N ARG A 341 -3.75 -18.21 -4.76
CA ARG A 341 -3.74 -17.05 -5.69
C ARG A 341 -2.62 -16.06 -5.44
N LEU A 342 -2.34 -15.72 -4.19
CA LEU A 342 -1.25 -14.79 -3.85
C LEU A 342 0.13 -15.43 -4.04
N GLY A 343 0.23 -16.76 -3.95
CA GLY A 343 1.43 -17.54 -4.19
C GLY A 343 1.74 -17.81 -5.67
N GLU A 344 0.78 -17.62 -6.58
CA GLU A 344 1.00 -17.68 -8.02
C GLU A 344 1.99 -16.58 -8.45
N ALA A 345 3.25 -16.99 -8.61
CA ALA A 345 4.35 -16.10 -8.98
C ALA A 345 4.08 -15.46 -10.34
N THR A 346 3.60 -14.22 -10.31
CA THR A 346 3.41 -13.44 -11.52
C THR A 346 4.67 -12.64 -11.78
N LYS A 347 5.38 -12.94 -12.87
CA LYS A 347 6.58 -12.19 -13.23
C LYS A 347 6.16 -10.76 -13.59
N PRO A 348 6.68 -9.74 -12.90
CA PRO A 348 6.50 -8.37 -13.36
C PRO A 348 7.12 -8.27 -14.75
N ASP A 349 6.37 -7.71 -15.70
CA ASP A 349 6.96 -7.16 -16.91
C ASP A 349 7.16 -5.65 -16.73
N GLU A 350 7.84 -5.00 -17.68
CA GLU A 350 8.14 -3.57 -17.60
C GLU A 350 6.88 -2.67 -17.58
N PHE A 351 5.71 -3.22 -17.92
CA PHE A 351 4.48 -2.48 -18.24
C PHE A 351 3.24 -2.90 -17.43
N ALA A 352 3.26 -4.04 -16.74
CA ALA A 352 2.22 -4.51 -15.84
C ALA A 352 2.86 -4.95 -14.53
N ARG A 353 2.65 -4.14 -13.50
CA ARG A 353 3.38 -4.25 -12.23
C ARG A 353 2.43 -4.75 -11.13
N PRO A 354 2.52 -6.04 -10.74
CA PRO A 354 1.71 -6.59 -9.67
C PRO A 354 2.23 -6.14 -8.29
N ASP A 355 1.33 -5.94 -7.34
CA ASP A 355 1.65 -5.52 -5.96
C ASP A 355 1.77 -6.69 -4.95
N ARG A 356 1.69 -7.94 -5.44
CA ARG A 356 1.68 -9.18 -4.62
C ARG A 356 0.51 -9.29 -3.63
N ALA A 357 -0.50 -8.45 -3.75
CA ALA A 357 -1.79 -8.53 -3.07
C ALA A 357 -2.95 -8.70 -4.08
N GLY A 358 -2.62 -9.20 -5.28
CA GLY A 358 -3.53 -9.36 -6.41
C GLY A 358 -3.91 -8.05 -7.12
N GLY A 359 -3.33 -6.92 -6.71
CA GLY A 359 -3.46 -5.63 -7.35
C GLY A 359 -2.42 -5.42 -8.45
N TRP A 360 -2.76 -4.53 -9.37
CA TRP A 360 -2.02 -4.24 -10.59
C TRP A 360 -1.96 -2.75 -10.84
N VAL A 361 -0.79 -2.26 -11.28
CA VAL A 361 -0.60 -0.92 -11.85
C VAL A 361 -0.12 -1.07 -13.29
N ILE A 362 -0.87 -0.50 -14.24
CA ILE A 362 -0.65 -0.69 -15.68
C ILE A 362 -0.68 0.68 -16.37
N PRO A 363 0.45 1.23 -16.82
CA PRO A 363 0.48 2.46 -17.60
C PRO A 363 -0.27 2.32 -18.94
N LEU A 364 -1.11 3.30 -19.29
CA LEU A 364 -1.90 3.34 -20.51
C LEU A 364 -1.25 4.30 -21.54
N GLY A 365 -1.40 3.99 -22.84
CA GLY A 365 -0.99 4.89 -23.95
C GLY A 365 0.26 4.48 -24.75
N ALA A 366 0.97 3.40 -24.37
CA ALA A 366 2.15 2.87 -25.08
C ALA A 366 1.86 1.61 -25.92
N GLY A 367 0.69 1.56 -26.58
CA GLY A 367 0.27 0.41 -27.40
C GLY A 367 -0.60 -0.63 -26.68
N ARG A 368 -0.70 -0.58 -25.36
CA ARG A 368 -1.68 -1.37 -24.59
C ARG A 368 -2.99 -0.61 -24.43
N ARG A 369 -4.09 -1.35 -24.57
CA ARG A 369 -5.45 -0.84 -24.50
C ARG A 369 -6.22 -1.67 -23.49
N ILE A 370 -7.15 -1.02 -22.82
CA ILE A 370 -8.20 -1.72 -22.11
C ILE A 370 -9.06 -2.44 -23.16
N GLY A 371 -9.12 -3.78 -23.10
CA GLY A 371 -10.01 -4.57 -23.94
C GLY A 371 -11.41 -4.57 -23.32
N SER A 372 -12.41 -4.09 -24.04
CA SER A 372 -13.81 -4.31 -23.67
C SER A 372 -14.18 -5.76 -24.01
N ARG A 373 -14.70 -6.51 -23.02
CA ARG A 373 -15.50 -7.71 -23.33
C ARG A 373 -16.91 -7.34 -23.75
#